data_AF-A0A836U8N9-F1
#
_entry.id   AF-A0A836U8N9-F1
#
_cell.length_a   1.000
_cell.length_b   1.000
_cell.length_c   1.000
_cell.angle_alpha   90.00
_cell.angle_beta   90.00
_cell.angle_gamma   90.00
#
_symmetry.space_group_name_H-M   'P 1'
#
loop_
_entity.id
_entity.type
_entity.pdbx_description
1 polymer ?
#
loop_
_entity_poly.entity_id
_entity_poly.type
_entity_poly.pdbx_seq_one_letter_code
_entity_poly.pdbx_strand_id
1 'polypeptide(L)'
;MSSTAGKRILKRLFPEESSEVDAKRLLGKLAAGNSLFHNLGDGTYEEVSATVGPLSAGWAWGGGFVDFDNDGWQDIHSPNGFVSGKSLKDT
;
A
#
# COMPACT_ATOMS: atom_id res chain seq x y z
N MET A 1 19.99 1.39 6.34
CA MET A 1 19.84 0.39 5.26
C MET A 1 19.17 1.03 4.05
N SER A 2 19.97 1.52 3.11
CA SER A 2 19.58 1.85 1.73
C SER A 2 20.89 1.89 0.94
N SER A 3 20.97 1.17 -0.18
CA SER A 3 22.18 1.16 -1.02
C SER A 3 22.45 2.57 -1.58
N THR A 4 23.67 2.83 -2.06
CA THR A 4 23.99 4.10 -2.74
C THR A 4 23.02 4.40 -3.89
N ALA A 5 22.58 3.36 -4.61
CA ALA A 5 21.56 3.47 -5.65
C ALA A 5 20.19 3.86 -5.09
N GLY A 6 19.76 3.25 -3.98
CA GLY A 6 18.50 3.59 -3.30
C GLY A 6 18.45 5.04 -2.85
N LYS A 7 19.53 5.53 -2.22
CA LYS A 7 19.64 6.96 -1.82
C LYS A 7 19.52 7.91 -3.01
N ARG A 8 20.11 7.56 -4.16
CA ARG A 8 20.02 8.37 -5.39
C ARG A 8 18.60 8.43 -5.96
N ILE A 9 17.88 7.31 -5.94
CA ILE A 9 16.49 7.23 -6.42
C ILE A 9 15.58 8.08 -5.53
N LEU A 10 15.67 7.91 -4.21
CA LEU A 10 14.87 8.67 -3.26
C LEU A 10 15.08 10.17 -3.40
N LYS A 11 16.34 10.64 -3.48
CA LYS A 11 16.65 12.07 -3.67
C LYS A 11 16.09 12.66 -4.97
N ARG A 12 15.91 11.83 -6.00
CA ARG A 12 15.34 12.28 -7.30
C ARG A 12 13.82 12.35 -7.27
N LEU A 13 13.18 11.35 -6.66
CA LEU A 13 11.71 11.27 -6.58
C LEU A 13 11.15 12.20 -5.50
N PHE A 14 11.92 12.41 -4.43
CA PHE A 14 11.53 13.13 -3.23
C PHE A 14 12.63 14.13 -2.85
N PRO A 15 12.83 15.20 -3.64
CA PRO A 15 13.95 16.14 -3.44
C PRO A 15 13.85 16.91 -2.11
N GLU A 16 12.62 17.16 -1.63
CA GLU A 16 12.36 17.86 -0.37
C GLU A 16 12.61 16.98 0.86
N GLU A 17 12.55 15.65 0.71
CA GLU A 17 12.71 14.67 1.78
C GLU A 17 14.17 14.17 1.83
N SER A 18 15.08 15.13 2.03
CA SER A 18 16.53 14.93 1.86
C SER A 18 17.24 14.38 3.10
N SER A 19 16.61 14.38 4.28
CA SER A 19 17.22 13.87 5.50
C SER A 19 17.22 12.33 5.53
N GLU A 20 18.18 11.74 6.25
CA GLU A 20 18.25 10.28 6.40
C GLU A 20 17.04 9.71 7.17
N VAL A 21 16.44 10.52 8.06
CA VAL A 21 15.23 10.17 8.79
C VAL A 21 14.04 10.10 7.85
N ASP A 22 13.88 11.09 6.97
CA ASP A 22 12.80 11.14 5.99
C ASP A 22 12.90 9.98 5.01
N ALA A 23 14.11 9.73 4.47
CA ALA A 23 14.36 8.60 3.59
C ALA A 23 13.99 7.25 4.23
N LYS A 24 14.28 7.06 5.52
CA LYS A 24 13.90 5.84 6.24
C LYS A 24 12.39 5.73 6.41
N ARG A 25 11.71 6.84 6.72
CA ARG A 25 10.24 6.89 6.84
C ARG A 25 9.57 6.59 5.49
N LEU A 26 10.04 7.18 4.40
CA LEU A 26 9.57 6.89 3.04
C LEU A 26 9.73 5.43 2.68
N LEU A 27 10.92 4.87 2.89
CA LEU A 27 11.15 3.45 2.63
C LEU A 27 10.24 2.57 3.48
N GLY A 28 10.00 2.94 4.73
CA GLY A 28 9.03 2.25 5.59
C GLY A 28 7.61 2.29 5.03
N LYS A 29 7.16 3.46 4.57
CA LYS A 29 5.85 3.63 3.92
C LYS A 29 5.74 2.82 2.63
N LEU A 30 6.75 2.89 1.75
CA LEU A 30 6.80 2.14 0.49
C LEU A 30 6.87 0.62 0.72
N ALA A 31 7.46 0.17 1.83
CA ALA A 31 7.53 -1.23 2.20
C ALA A 31 6.27 -1.75 2.92
N ALA A 32 5.39 -0.85 3.39
CA ALA A 32 4.23 -1.20 4.22
C ALA A 32 3.16 -2.01 3.47
N GLY A 33 3.21 -2.03 2.13
CA GLY A 33 2.31 -2.82 1.28
C GLY A 33 1.34 -1.95 0.53
N ASN A 34 0.05 -2.26 0.64
CA ASN A 34 -0.99 -1.62 -0.18
C ASN A 34 -1.31 -0.19 0.30
N SER A 35 -1.73 0.66 -0.63
CA SER A 35 -2.26 1.99 -0.34
C SER A 35 -3.58 2.20 -1.06
N LEU A 36 -4.53 2.87 -0.42
CA LEU A 36 -5.83 3.20 -0.97
C LEU A 36 -6.02 4.72 -0.98
N PHE A 37 -6.47 5.23 -2.13
CA PHE A 37 -6.65 6.65 -2.37
C PHE A 37 -8.11 6.93 -2.71
N HIS A 38 -8.74 7.84 -1.96
CA HIS A 38 -10.08 8.34 -2.22
C HIS A 38 -10.01 9.55 -3.15
N ASN A 39 -10.71 9.48 -4.28
CA ASN A 39 -10.82 10.59 -5.22
C ASN A 39 -11.74 11.68 -4.65
N LEU A 40 -11.26 12.93 -4.58
CA LEU A 40 -12.02 14.05 -4.05
C LEU A 40 -12.88 14.79 -5.10
N GLY A 41 -12.82 14.36 -6.36
CA GLY A 41 -13.67 14.85 -7.46
C GLY A 41 -13.11 16.06 -8.21
N ASP A 42 -11.99 16.63 -7.77
CA ASP A 42 -11.31 17.78 -8.38
C ASP A 42 -9.95 17.39 -9.02
N GLY A 43 -9.73 16.09 -9.22
CA GLY A 43 -8.45 15.54 -9.68
C GLY A 43 -7.42 15.33 -8.57
N THR A 44 -7.78 15.64 -7.32
CA THR A 44 -6.96 15.31 -6.15
C THR A 44 -7.44 14.04 -5.45
N TYR A 45 -6.53 13.46 -4.66
CA TYR A 45 -6.74 12.20 -3.97
C TYR A 45 -6.25 12.29 -2.54
N GLU A 46 -7.00 11.69 -1.63
CA GLU A 46 -6.61 11.53 -0.22
C GLU A 46 -6.20 10.08 0.05
N GLU A 47 -5.08 9.86 0.71
CA GLU A 47 -4.70 8.52 1.15
C GLU A 47 -5.51 8.12 2.39
N VAL A 48 -6.32 7.07 2.26
CA VAL A 48 -7.22 6.58 3.31
C VAL A 48 -6.80 5.21 3.85
N SER A 49 -5.65 4.68 3.44
CA SER A 49 -5.15 3.34 3.78
C SER A 49 -5.23 2.98 5.27
N ALA A 50 -5.06 3.95 6.17
CA ALA A 50 -5.08 3.74 7.61
C ALA A 50 -6.49 3.75 8.23
N THR A 51 -7.49 4.29 7.55
CA THR A 51 -8.86 4.45 8.06
C THR A 51 -9.81 3.36 7.56
N VAL A 52 -9.53 2.79 6.39
CA VAL A 52 -10.37 1.75 5.75
C VAL A 52 -9.74 0.37 5.90
N GLY A 53 -10.18 -0.35 6.94
CA GLY A 53 -10.10 -1.80 7.09
C GLY A 53 -8.71 -2.45 6.91
N PRO A 54 -8.64 -3.80 6.90
CA PRO A 54 -7.39 -4.52 6.76
C PRO A 54 -6.92 -4.54 5.29
N LEU A 55 -6.51 -3.39 4.76
CA LEU A 55 -5.59 -3.34 3.60
C LEU A 55 -4.21 -3.92 3.94
N SER A 56 -3.99 -4.22 5.23
CA SER A 56 -2.82 -4.83 5.86
C SER A 56 -2.50 -6.26 5.41
N ALA A 57 -3.02 -6.72 4.27
CA ALA A 57 -2.74 -8.04 3.72
C ALA A 57 -1.34 -8.16 3.07
N GLY A 58 -0.39 -7.33 3.50
CA GLY A 58 0.96 -7.25 2.97
C GLY A 58 1.00 -6.69 1.54
N TRP A 59 1.85 -7.27 0.70
CA TRP A 59 2.01 -6.88 -0.69
C TRP A 59 1.05 -7.66 -1.57
N ALA A 60 0.03 -6.97 -2.09
CA ALA A 60 -0.87 -7.56 -3.06
C ALA A 60 -0.20 -7.66 -4.43
N TRP A 61 -0.59 -8.69 -5.18
CA TRP A 61 -0.18 -8.87 -6.59
C TRP A 61 -1.10 -8.14 -7.56
N GLY A 62 -2.21 -7.58 -7.05
CA GLY A 62 -3.17 -6.79 -7.81
C GLY A 62 -4.28 -6.29 -6.90
N GLY A 63 -5.26 -5.60 -7.49
CA GLY A 63 -6.46 -5.16 -6.79
C GLY A 63 -7.58 -4.85 -7.78
N GLY A 64 -8.83 -4.95 -7.32
CA GLY A 64 -10.01 -4.65 -8.13
C GLY A 64 -11.24 -4.36 -7.27
N PHE A 65 -12.21 -3.70 -7.89
CA PHE A 65 -13.52 -3.43 -7.31
C PHE A 65 -14.54 -4.42 -7.86
N VAL A 66 -15.23 -5.13 -6.98
CA VAL A 66 -16.26 -6.13 -7.32
C VAL A 66 -17.33 -6.08 -6.24
N ASP A 67 -18.61 -6.11 -6.61
CA ASP A 67 -19.72 -6.25 -5.67
C ASP A 67 -19.94 -7.76 -5.41
N PHE A 68 -19.52 -8.27 -4.24
CA PHE A 68 -19.59 -9.71 -3.92
C PHE A 68 -20.90 -10.12 -3.28
N ASP A 69 -21.56 -9.23 -2.53
CA ASP A 69 -22.79 -9.54 -1.79
C ASP A 69 -24.07 -8.99 -2.46
N ASN A 70 -23.93 -8.30 -3.60
CA ASN A 70 -24.97 -7.68 -4.39
C ASN A 70 -25.74 -6.59 -3.63
N ASP A 71 -25.10 -5.85 -2.73
CA ASP A 71 -25.72 -4.73 -2.03
C ASP A 71 -25.68 -3.41 -2.84
N GLY A 72 -25.04 -3.43 -4.01
CA GLY A 72 -24.88 -2.28 -4.89
C GLY A 72 -23.67 -1.40 -4.58
N TRP A 73 -22.92 -1.70 -3.52
CA TRP A 73 -21.63 -1.10 -3.21
C TRP A 73 -20.50 -2.01 -3.73
N GLN A 74 -19.41 -1.38 -4.20
CA GLN A 74 -18.26 -2.14 -4.66
C GLN A 74 -17.37 -2.53 -3.46
N ASP A 75 -17.07 -3.81 -3.33
CA ASP A 75 -16.05 -4.29 -2.41
C ASP A 75 -14.65 -4.15 -3.00
N ILE A 76 -13.65 -4.20 -2.12
CA ILE A 76 -12.23 -4.18 -2.49
C ILE A 76 -11.69 -5.61 -2.45
N HIS A 77 -11.30 -6.13 -3.61
CA HIS A 77 -10.59 -7.39 -3.75
C HIS A 77 -9.09 -7.14 -3.94
N SER A 78 -8.25 -7.79 -3.13
CA SER A 78 -6.79 -7.60 -3.14
C SER A 78 -6.05 -8.94 -3.02
N PRO A 79 -5.78 -9.66 -4.13
CA PRO A 79 -5.07 -10.93 -4.09
C PRO A 79 -3.64 -10.72 -3.58
N ASN A 80 -3.27 -11.45 -2.55
CA ASN A 80 -1.94 -11.41 -1.95
C ASN A 80 -1.45 -12.82 -1.64
N GLY A 81 -0.14 -12.97 -1.55
CA GLY A 81 0.53 -14.24 -1.26
C GLY A 81 0.84 -14.43 0.23
N PHE A 82 0.05 -13.87 1.15
CA PHE A 82 0.30 -14.03 2.58
C PHE A 82 -0.59 -15.12 3.18
N VAL A 83 0.03 -16.27 3.49
CA VAL A 83 -0.60 -17.38 4.20
C VAL A 83 -0.99 -16.92 5.61
N SER A 84 -2.28 -16.95 5.95
CA SER A 84 -2.75 -16.84 7.34
C SER A 84 -3.70 -17.98 7.72
N GLY A 85 -3.34 -19.19 7.31
CA GLY A 85 -3.68 -20.33 8.15
C GLY A 85 -2.92 -20.25 9.48
N LYS A 86 -3.53 -20.70 10.58
CA LYS A 86 -2.78 -20.88 11.85
C LYS A 86 -1.73 -21.99 11.72
N SER A 87 -1.80 -22.79 10.66
CA SER A 87 -0.97 -23.96 10.40
C SER A 87 -0.35 -23.90 9.00
N LEU A 88 0.87 -24.44 8.87
CA LEU A 88 1.56 -24.67 7.59
C LEU A 88 0.85 -25.67 6.66
N LYS A 89 -0.28 -26.27 7.09
CA LYS A 89 -1.09 -27.21 6.32
C LYS A 89 -2.35 -26.60 5.71
N ASP A 90 -2.58 -25.31 5.93
CA ASP A 90 -3.80 -24.61 5.48
C ASP A 90 -3.63 -23.99 4.07
N THR A 91 -2.70 -24.53 3.27
CA THR A 91 -2.46 -24.22 1.86
C THR A 91 -2.70 -25.45 1.01
#